data_AF-A0A968VUT6-F1
#
_entry.id   AF-A0A968VUT6-F1
#
_cell.length_a   1.000
_cell.length_b   1.000
_cell.length_c   1.000
_cell.angle_alpha   90.00
_cell.angle_beta   90.00
_cell.angle_gamma   90.00
#
_symmetry.space_group_name_H-M   'P 1'
#
loop_
_entity.id
_entity.type
_entity.pdbx_description
1 polymer ?
#
loop_
_entity_poly.entity_id
_entity_poly.type
_entity_poly.pdbx_seq_one_letter_code
_entity_poly.pdbx_strand_id
1 'polypeptide(L)'
;MDRGSFADFDFVEENLKGVVHRGLLTKGASRFFDRPITVSENEYFCMGDNRDNSKDSRYWGSLPRENLLGKALFVWLSCDETLPFLPFLCNPLKLRWGRFFHGLK
;
A
#
# COMPACT_ATOMS: atom_id res chain seq x y z
N MET A 1 -7.87 -16.69 -2.13
CA MET A 1 -6.50 -16.15 -2.26
C MET A 1 -5.65 -16.92 -1.28
N ASP A 2 -4.84 -17.84 -1.81
CA ASP A 2 -3.93 -18.66 -1.00
C ASP A 2 -2.91 -17.70 -0.35
N ARG A 3 -2.81 -17.73 0.97
CA ARG A 3 -1.84 -16.89 1.68
C ARG A 3 -0.52 -17.63 1.51
N GLY A 4 0.25 -17.27 0.48
CA GLY A 4 1.58 -17.84 0.23
C GLY A 4 2.36 -18.00 1.53
N SER A 5 3.12 -19.08 1.63
CA SER A 5 3.89 -19.39 2.83
C SER A 5 4.86 -18.24 3.08
N PHE A 6 5.12 -17.90 4.35
CA PHE A 6 6.19 -16.94 4.68
C PHE A 6 7.55 -17.38 4.14
N ALA A 7 7.72 -18.65 3.79
CA ALA A 7 8.91 -19.17 3.12
C ALA A 7 9.13 -18.57 1.71
N ASP A 8 8.08 -18.04 1.08
CA ASP A 8 8.10 -17.53 -0.29
C ASP A 8 8.55 -16.05 -0.37
N PHE A 9 8.83 -15.42 0.78
CA PHE A 9 9.21 -14.02 0.87
C PHE A 9 10.61 -13.82 1.44
N ASP A 10 11.28 -12.76 0.98
CA ASP A 10 12.49 -12.19 1.55
C ASP A 10 12.12 -10.97 2.40
N PHE A 11 12.69 -10.91 3.61
CA PHE A 11 12.60 -9.72 4.46
C PHE A 11 13.62 -8.68 3.99
N VAL A 12 13.15 -7.46 3.78
CA VAL A 12 14.02 -6.32 3.43
C VAL A 12 13.82 -5.19 4.41
N GLU A 13 14.91 -4.51 4.75
CA GLU A 13 14.88 -3.26 5.49
C GLU A 13 15.26 -2.12 4.55
N GLU A 14 14.44 -1.08 4.52
CA GLU A 14 14.71 0.14 3.79
C GLU A 14 14.82 1.31 4.77
N ASN A 15 15.75 2.21 4.52
CA ASN A 15 15.88 3.44 5.30
C ASN A 15 15.48 4.62 4.43
N LEU A 16 14.32 5.21 4.74
CA LEU A 16 13.80 6.37 4.05
C LEU A 16 13.92 7.58 4.97
N LYS A 17 14.91 8.43 4.69
CA LYS A 17 15.16 9.68 5.43
C LYS A 17 15.29 9.48 6.95
N GLY A 18 15.96 8.39 7.37
CA GLY A 18 16.20 8.07 8.77
C GLY A 18 15.10 7.21 9.41
N VAL A 19 14.00 6.93 8.70
CA VAL A 19 12.96 6.00 9.15
C VAL A 19 13.22 4.64 8.53
N VAL A 20 13.42 3.63 9.39
CA VAL A 20 13.58 2.24 8.94
C VAL A 20 12.20 1.62 8.75
N HIS A 21 11.94 1.10 7.56
CA HIS A 21 10.74 0.36 7.22
C HIS A 21 11.12 -1.08 6.89
N ARG A 22 10.28 -2.02 7.32
CA ARG A 22 10.43 -3.45 6.99
C ARG A 22 9.44 -3.82 5.90
N GLY A 23 9.95 -4.38 4.83
CA GLY A 23 9.18 -4.89 3.71
C GLY A 23 9.27 -6.40 3.60
N LEU A 24 8.28 -6.98 2.94
CA LEU A 24 8.30 -8.34 2.43
C LEU A 24 8.32 -8.25 0.91
N LEU A 25 9.24 -8.96 0.28
CA LEU A 25 9.32 -9.09 -1.17
C LEU A 25 9.23 -10.55 -1.56
N THR A 26 8.54 -10.85 -2.65
CA THR A 26 8.38 -12.20 -3.17
C THR A 26 9.71 -12.68 -3.74
N LYS A 27 10.15 -13.88 -3.33
CA LYS A 27 11.39 -14.49 -3.83
C LYS A 27 11.33 -14.67 -5.33
N GLY A 28 12.40 -14.28 -6.02
CA GLY A 28 12.49 -14.41 -7.47
C GLY A 28 11.62 -13.44 -8.28
N ALA A 29 10.88 -12.53 -7.64
CA ALA A 29 10.21 -11.45 -8.34
C ALA A 29 11.26 -10.54 -9.00
N SER A 30 11.09 -10.28 -10.29
CA SER A 30 12.01 -9.42 -11.03
C SER A 30 11.90 -7.98 -10.58
N ARG A 31 13.00 -7.43 -10.07
CA ARG A 31 13.12 -6.05 -9.58
C ARG A 31 13.47 -5.12 -10.74
N PHE A 32 12.60 -5.07 -11.75
CA PHE A 32 12.83 -4.32 -12.99
C PHE A 32 13.10 -2.81 -12.80
N PHE A 33 12.95 -2.26 -11.59
CA PHE A 33 13.02 -0.84 -11.28
C PHE A 33 14.18 -0.43 -10.35
N ASP A 34 15.32 -1.11 -10.40
CA ASP A 34 16.52 -0.75 -9.62
C ASP A 34 17.30 0.46 -10.19
N ARG A 35 16.64 1.33 -10.96
CA ARG A 35 17.27 2.52 -11.53
C ARG A 35 16.97 3.75 -10.66
N PRO A 36 17.96 4.62 -10.41
CA PRO A 36 17.70 5.88 -9.73
C PRO A 36 16.76 6.73 -10.58
N ILE A 37 15.73 7.28 -9.92
CA ILE A 37 14.76 8.20 -10.52
C ILE A 37 14.92 9.56 -9.84
N THR A 38 15.11 10.59 -10.65
CA THR A 38 15.08 11.98 -10.19
C THR A 38 13.65 12.51 -10.35
N VAL A 39 13.08 13.02 -9.27
CA VAL A 39 11.71 13.59 -9.26
C VAL A 39 11.79 15.10 -9.42
N SER A 40 10.99 15.66 -10.33
CA SER A 40 10.96 17.11 -10.58
C SER A 40 10.32 17.90 -9.43
N GLU A 41 10.57 19.22 -9.36
CA GLU A 41 10.15 20.07 -8.22
C GLU A 41 8.63 20.15 -7.95
N ASN A 42 7.78 19.77 -8.91
CA ASN A 42 6.32 19.78 -8.76
C ASN A 42 5.70 18.40 -8.96
N GLU A 43 6.46 17.36 -8.64
CA GLU A 43 6.05 15.99 -8.82
C GLU A 43 6.28 15.15 -7.57
N TYR A 44 5.56 14.04 -7.48
CA TYR A 44 5.70 13.06 -6.41
C TYR A 44 5.99 11.69 -7.00
N PHE A 45 6.89 10.95 -6.34
CA PHE A 45 7.05 9.53 -6.59
C PHE A 45 6.24 8.75 -5.54
N CYS A 46 5.22 8.04 -5.99
CA CYS A 46 4.32 7.28 -5.12
C CYS A 46 4.70 5.80 -5.15
N MET A 47 4.77 5.19 -3.98
CA MET A 47 4.95 3.74 -3.83
C MET A 47 3.90 3.18 -2.88
N GLY A 48 3.33 2.02 -3.23
CA GLY A 48 2.41 1.30 -2.36
C GLY A 48 3.15 0.42 -1.34
N ASP A 49 2.53 0.22 -0.17
CA ASP A 49 3.08 -0.66 0.88
C ASP A 49 3.16 -2.12 0.43
N ASN A 50 2.18 -2.58 -0.37
CA ASN A 50 2.22 -3.92 -0.97
C ASN A 50 3.06 -3.91 -2.25
N ARG A 51 4.38 -3.96 -2.07
CA ARG A 51 5.38 -3.65 -3.11
C ARG A 51 5.26 -4.49 -4.38
N ASP A 52 4.95 -5.78 -4.25
CA ASP A 52 4.83 -6.68 -5.41
C ASP A 52 3.46 -6.62 -6.08
N ASN A 53 2.47 -6.04 -5.41
CA ASN A 53 1.09 -5.95 -5.88
C ASN A 53 0.59 -4.50 -5.90
N SER A 54 1.45 -3.58 -6.34
CA SER A 54 1.14 -2.16 -6.50
C SER A 54 1.56 -1.69 -7.88
N LYS A 55 0.60 -1.19 -8.66
CA LYS A 55 0.85 -0.46 -9.91
C LYS A 55 1.02 1.02 -9.58
N ASP A 56 2.20 1.38 -9.08
CA ASP A 56 2.54 2.73 -8.63
C ASP A 56 3.56 3.42 -9.54
N SER A 57 4.25 4.47 -9.07
CA SER A 57 5.13 5.30 -9.90
C SER A 57 6.26 4.53 -10.58
N ARG A 58 6.59 3.33 -10.09
CA ARG A 58 7.49 2.41 -10.77
C ARG A 58 6.99 2.04 -12.18
N TYR A 59 5.68 1.96 -12.38
CA TYR A 59 5.04 1.58 -13.64
C TYR A 59 4.57 2.76 -14.48
N TRP A 60 3.99 3.80 -13.87
CA TRP A 60 3.36 4.91 -14.60
C TRP A 60 4.08 6.26 -14.48
N GLY A 61 5.23 6.32 -13.79
CA GLY A 61 6.03 7.55 -13.66
C GLY A 61 5.62 8.40 -12.45
N SER A 62 6.05 9.66 -12.45
CA SER A 62 5.76 10.63 -11.39
C SER A 62 4.30 11.13 -11.41
N LEU A 63 3.79 11.54 -10.24
CA LEU A 63 2.48 12.17 -10.08
C LEU A 63 2.65 13.70 -10.03
N PRO A 64 2.05 14.45 -10.97
CA PRO A 64 2.05 15.91 -10.91
C PRO A 64 1.33 16.44 -9.66
N ARG A 65 1.86 17.51 -9.05
CA ARG A 65 1.37 18.07 -7.78
C ARG A 65 -0.10 18.51 -7.84
N GLU A 66 -0.56 19.00 -8.97
CA GLU A 66 -1.94 19.42 -9.22
C GLU A 66 -2.95 18.27 -9.09
N ASN A 67 -2.51 17.02 -9.25
CA ASN A 67 -3.37 15.84 -9.09
C ASN A 67 -3.44 15.36 -7.63
N LEU A 68 -2.69 15.98 -6.71
CA LEU A 68 -2.70 15.61 -5.30
C LEU A 68 -3.88 16.26 -4.56
N LEU A 69 -4.83 15.44 -4.11
CA LEU A 69 -6.03 15.92 -3.41
C LEU A 69 -5.82 16.15 -1.91
N GLY A 70 -5.02 15.32 -1.23
CA GLY A 70 -4.81 15.44 0.22
C GLY A 70 -4.16 14.22 0.87
N LYS A 71 -4.02 14.26 2.20
CA LYS A 71 -3.46 13.16 3.02
C LYS A 71 -4.59 12.32 3.63
N ALA A 72 -4.48 11.00 3.54
CA ALA A 72 -5.37 10.09 4.27
C ALA A 72 -5.07 10.16 5.78
N LEU A 73 -6.10 10.32 6.61
CA LEU A 73 -5.95 10.60 8.04
C LEU A 73 -6.17 9.36 8.93
N PHE A 74 -7.30 8.67 8.75
CA PHE A 74 -7.66 7.52 9.57
C PHE A 74 -8.67 6.62 8.84
N VAL A 75 -8.82 5.39 9.33
CA VAL A 75 -9.81 4.44 8.83
C VAL A 75 -11.13 4.64 9.56
N TRP A 76 -12.16 5.13 8.86
CA TRP A 76 -13.49 5.37 9.44
C TRP A 76 -14.38 4.13 9.41
N LEU A 77 -14.16 3.18 8.49
CA LEU A 77 -14.92 1.93 8.41
C LEU A 77 -14.05 0.83 7.80
N SER A 78 -14.16 -0.39 8.35
CA SER A 78 -13.49 -1.57 7.82
C SER A 78 -14.29 -2.83 8.16
N CYS A 79 -14.56 -3.66 7.15
CA CYS A 79 -15.22 -4.96 7.28
C CYS A 79 -14.62 -5.97 6.29
N ASP A 80 -14.74 -7.26 6.60
CA ASP A 80 -14.26 -8.33 5.70
C ASP A 80 -15.23 -8.59 4.54
N GLU A 81 -16.52 -8.42 4.81
CA GLU A 81 -17.60 -8.84 3.93
C GLU A 81 -18.75 -7.83 3.99
N THR A 82 -19.44 -7.67 2.86
CA THR A 82 -20.71 -6.94 2.75
C THR A 82 -21.88 -7.93 2.74
N LEU A 83 -23.10 -7.44 2.93
CA LEU A 83 -24.28 -8.30 2.89
C LEU A 83 -24.52 -8.84 1.46
N PRO A 84 -24.87 -10.12 1.28
CA PRO A 84 -25.01 -10.72 -0.05
C PRO A 84 -26.01 -10.00 -0.98
N PHE A 85 -27.08 -9.45 -0.40
CA PHE A 85 -28.16 -8.76 -1.12
C PHE A 85 -28.03 -7.23 -1.08
N LEU A 86 -27.08 -6.67 -0.30
CA LEU A 86 -26.78 -5.25 -0.23
C LEU A 86 -25.26 -5.05 -0.24
N PRO A 87 -24.61 -5.07 -1.42
CA PRO A 87 -23.14 -5.10 -1.53
C PRO A 87 -22.48 -3.79 -1.06
N PHE A 88 -23.25 -2.74 -0.82
CA PHE A 88 -22.78 -1.46 -0.28
C PHE A 88 -22.82 -1.38 1.24
N LEU A 89 -23.43 -2.35 1.93
CA LEU A 89 -23.56 -2.36 3.39
C LEU A 89 -22.65 -3.43 4.00
N CYS A 90 -21.73 -3.01 4.88
CA CYS A 90 -20.88 -3.93 5.65
C CYS A 90 -21.73 -4.89 6.48
N ASN A 91 -21.34 -6.16 6.50
CA ASN A 91 -21.92 -7.14 7.43
C ASN A 91 -21.55 -6.74 8.87
N PRO A 92 -22.52 -6.44 9.76
CA PRO A 92 -22.24 -5.99 11.13
C PRO A 92 -21.40 -6.99 11.94
N LEU A 93 -21.53 -8.30 11.64
CA LEU A 93 -20.78 -9.37 12.32
C LEU A 93 -19.33 -9.49 11.85
N LYS A 94 -18.95 -8.80 10.77
CA LYS A 94 -17.61 -8.84 10.15
C LYS A 94 -16.91 -7.48 10.22
N LEU A 95 -17.35 -6.61 11.12
CA LEU A 95 -16.69 -5.33 11.36
C LEU A 95 -15.34 -5.52 12.05
N ARG A 96 -14.30 -4.87 11.51
CA ARG A 96 -12.94 -4.87 12.06
C ARG A 96 -12.76 -3.71 13.03
N TRP A 97 -13.35 -3.82 14.21
CA TRP A 97 -13.35 -2.76 15.23
C TRP A 97 -11.97 -2.23 15.60
N GLY A 98 -10.94 -3.08 15.62
CA GLY A 98 -9.56 -2.66 15.90
C GLY A 98 -8.93 -1.72 14.86
N ARG A 99 -9.59 -1.51 13.71
CA ARG A 99 -9.16 -0.54 12.68
C ARG A 99 -9.94 0.77 12.74
N PHE A 100 -11.04 0.83 13.49
CA PHE A 100 -11.86 2.02 13.59
C PHE A 100 -11.06 3.16 14.24
N PHE A 101 -10.99 4.31 13.57
CA PHE A 101 -10.13 5.44 13.93
C PHE A 101 -8.64 5.12 14.07
N HIS A 102 -8.17 4.03 13.46
CA HIS A 102 -6.74 3.80 13.33
C HIS A 102 -6.13 4.91 12.46
N GLY A 103 -5.31 5.76 13.07
CA GLY A 103 -4.61 6.83 12.40
C GLY A 103 -3.51 6.31 11.48
N LEU A 104 -3.43 6.88 10.29
CA LEU A 104 -2.35 6.60 9.36
C LEU A 104 -1.16 7.51 9.72
N LYS A 105 0.02 6.89 9.93
CA LYS A 105 1.25 7.61 10.23
C LYS A 105 1.83 8.20 8.94
#